data_AF-A0AAP3Z2C9-F1
#
_entry.id   AF-A0AAP3Z2C9-F1
#
_cell.length_a   1.000
_cell.length_b   1.000
_cell.length_c   1.000
_cell.angle_alpha   90.00
_cell.angle_beta   90.00
_cell.angle_gamma   90.00
#
_symmetry.space_group_name_H-M   'P 1'
#
loop_
_entity.id
_entity.type
_entity.pdbx_description
1 polymer ?
#
loop_
_entity_poly.entity_id
_entity_poly.type
_entity_poly.pdbx_seq_one_letter_code
_entity_poly.pdbx_strand_id
1 'polypeptide(L)'
;MGSAHQRKTLIFKTIDELRYQYPISHLCKYFEVSRSGYYAWKKLGKPYYKNYDKDLASKILLLFNERKKGYRYITFQLKRKYEITRNPKTVLRYMRILNIKSPIRKKKFFH
;
A
#
# COMPACT_ATOMS: atom_id res chain seq x y z
N MET A 1 5.83 14.19 1.76
CA MET A 1 6.60 14.20 0.49
C MET A 1 6.36 12.88 -0.24
N GLY A 2 5.81 12.92 -1.45
CA GLY A 2 5.45 11.71 -2.19
C GLY A 2 6.68 10.95 -2.68
N SER A 3 6.71 9.63 -2.47
CA SER A 3 7.76 8.74 -2.98
C SER A 3 7.82 8.81 -4.52
N ALA A 4 9.00 8.69 -5.14
CA ALA A 4 9.18 8.66 -6.61
C ALA A 4 8.21 7.69 -7.34
N HIS A 5 7.75 6.66 -6.64
CA HIS A 5 6.76 5.71 -7.12
C HIS A 5 5.34 6.30 -7.29
N GLN A 6 4.93 7.24 -6.43
CA GLN A 6 3.65 7.95 -6.54
C GLN A 6 3.64 8.83 -7.81
N ARG A 7 4.76 9.49 -8.12
CA ARG A 7 4.90 10.32 -9.32
C ARG A 7 4.73 9.50 -10.60
N LYS A 8 5.39 8.33 -10.72
CA LYS A 8 5.21 7.43 -11.87
C LYS A 8 3.78 6.90 -12.01
N THR A 9 3.12 6.60 -10.89
CA THR A 9 1.72 6.15 -10.91
C THR A 9 0.79 7.23 -11.45
N LEU A 10 1.00 8.49 -11.05
CA LEU A 10 0.22 9.62 -11.54
C LEU A 10 0.44 9.83 -13.03
N ILE A 11 1.70 9.80 -13.50
CA ILE A 11 2.05 9.88 -14.92
C ILE A 11 1.31 8.81 -15.72
N PHE A 12 1.39 7.55 -15.32
CA PHE A 12 0.70 6.48 -16.05
C PHE A 12 -0.83 6.63 -16.04
N LYS A 13 -1.41 7.19 -14.96
CA LYS A 13 -2.82 7.52 -14.91
C LYS A 13 -3.20 8.60 -15.92
N THR A 14 -2.42 9.68 -16.00
CA THR A 14 -2.61 10.75 -17.00
C THR A 14 -2.47 10.22 -18.42
N ILE A 15 -1.49 9.34 -18.68
CA ILE A 15 -1.32 8.69 -19.99
C ILE A 15 -2.55 7.83 -20.33
N ASP A 16 -3.14 7.12 -19.36
CA ASP A 16 -4.31 6.29 -19.59
C ASP A 16 -5.59 7.09 -19.85
N GLU A 17 -5.73 8.27 -19.24
CA GLU A 17 -6.83 9.20 -19.48
C GLU A 17 -6.74 9.82 -20.90
N LEU A 18 -5.53 10.17 -21.34
CA LEU A 18 -5.27 10.79 -22.64
C LEU A 18 -5.14 9.78 -23.81
N ARG A 19 -5.22 8.48 -23.54
CA ARG A 19 -4.93 7.41 -24.53
C ARG A 19 -5.81 7.45 -25.79
N TYR A 20 -6.99 8.07 -25.70
CA TYR A 20 -7.93 8.20 -26.81
C TYR A 20 -7.70 9.46 -27.64
N GLN A 21 -6.99 10.45 -27.09
CA GLN A 21 -6.69 11.71 -27.77
C GLN A 21 -5.30 11.69 -28.42
N TYR A 22 -4.35 10.96 -27.83
CA TYR A 22 -2.97 10.93 -28.30
C TYR A 22 -2.40 9.51 -28.34
N PRO A 23 -1.49 9.21 -29.29
CA PRO A 23 -0.78 7.93 -29.31
C PRO A 23 0.02 7.73 -28.01
N ILE A 24 -0.07 6.53 -27.43
CA ILE A 24 0.65 6.16 -26.19
C ILE A 24 2.17 6.37 -26.35
N SER A 25 2.73 6.13 -27.54
CA SER A 25 4.15 6.37 -27.82
C SER A 25 4.56 7.84 -27.63
N HIS A 26 3.71 8.79 -28.02
CA HIS A 26 3.95 10.22 -27.84
C HIS A 26 3.86 10.60 -26.35
N LEU A 27 2.81 10.16 -25.67
CA LEU A 27 2.61 10.43 -24.24
C LEU A 27 3.76 9.87 -23.40
N CYS A 28 4.19 8.63 -23.65
CA CYS A 28 5.32 8.03 -22.96
C CYS A 28 6.63 8.80 -23.17
N LYS A 29 6.90 9.28 -24.40
CA LYS A 29 8.07 10.13 -24.68
C LYS A 29 8.00 11.45 -23.94
N TYR A 30 6.84 12.13 -23.97
CA TYR A 30 6.62 13.41 -23.31
C TYR A 30 6.87 13.34 -21.79
N PHE A 31 6.40 12.28 -21.14
CA PHE A 31 6.60 12.08 -19.70
C PHE A 31 7.91 11.35 -19.32
N GLU A 32 8.80 11.09 -20.29
CA GLU A 32 10.07 10.37 -20.09
C GLU A 32 9.90 9.00 -19.40
N VAL A 33 8.86 8.26 -19.79
CA VAL A 33 8.59 6.92 -19.27
C VAL A 33 8.62 5.88 -20.39
N SER A 34 8.99 4.64 -20.06
CA SER A 34 8.98 3.57 -21.04
C SER A 34 7.56 3.11 -21.37
N ARG A 35 7.30 2.81 -22.65
CA ARG A 35 6.07 2.14 -23.10
C ARG A 35 5.82 0.84 -22.35
N SER A 36 6.88 0.04 -22.13
CA SER A 36 6.80 -1.21 -21.38
C SER A 36 6.35 -0.97 -19.94
N GLY A 37 6.81 0.11 -19.31
CA GLY A 37 6.36 0.54 -17.97
C GLY A 37 4.87 0.87 -17.92
N TYR A 38 4.35 1.60 -18.92
CA TYR A 38 2.92 1.89 -19.03
C TYR A 38 2.10 0.61 -19.19
N TYR A 39 2.46 -0.27 -20.12
CA TYR A 39 1.71 -1.50 -20.35
C TYR A 39 1.82 -2.47 -19.16
N ALA A 40 2.96 -2.53 -18.47
CA ALA A 40 3.10 -3.28 -17.22
C ALA A 40 2.18 -2.71 -16.12
N TRP A 41 2.14 -1.38 -15.95
CA TRP A 41 1.24 -0.71 -15.02
C TRP A 41 -0.23 -0.97 -15.35
N LYS A 42 -0.60 -0.98 -16.63
CA LYS A 42 -1.95 -1.30 -17.10
C LYS A 42 -2.31 -2.77 -16.86
N LYS A 43 -1.41 -3.71 -17.22
CA LYS A 43 -1.59 -5.16 -17.08
C LYS A 43 -1.67 -5.61 -15.63
N LEU A 44 -0.83 -5.07 -14.76
CA LEU A 44 -0.82 -5.41 -13.33
C LEU A 44 -2.05 -4.88 -12.58
N GLY A 45 -2.93 -4.13 -13.28
CA GLY A 45 -4.02 -3.37 -12.72
C GLY A 45 -3.47 -2.20 -11.94
N LYS A 46 -3.88 -0.96 -12.29
CA LYS A 46 -3.69 0.28 -11.50
C LYS A 46 -3.38 -0.05 -10.04
N PRO A 47 -2.12 0.08 -9.59
CA PRO A 47 -1.49 -0.84 -8.63
C PRO A 47 -2.49 -1.50 -7.67
N TYR A 48 -3.20 -2.54 -8.13
CA TYR A 48 -4.29 -3.16 -7.38
C TYR A 48 -3.69 -3.98 -6.23
N TYR A 49 -2.46 -4.46 -6.46
CA TYR A 49 -1.56 -5.00 -5.44
C TYR A 49 -1.20 -4.00 -4.31
N LYS A 50 -1.46 -2.69 -4.51
CA LYS A 50 -1.41 -1.63 -3.49
C LYS A 50 -2.75 -0.91 -3.31
N ASN A 51 -3.86 -1.45 -3.82
CA ASN A 51 -5.16 -0.83 -3.58
C ASN A 51 -5.35 -0.78 -2.08
N TYR A 52 -5.50 0.44 -1.57
CA TYR A 52 -5.70 0.68 -0.16
C TYR A 52 -7.11 0.19 0.17
N ASP A 53 -7.17 -0.98 0.76
CA ASP A 53 -8.38 -1.58 1.27
C ASP A 53 -8.75 -0.84 2.56
N LYS A 54 -9.73 0.05 2.45
CA LYS A 54 -10.22 0.86 3.56
C LYS A 54 -10.76 -0.02 4.69
N ASP A 55 -11.43 -1.12 4.37
CA ASP A 55 -12.01 -2.03 5.36
C ASP A 55 -10.91 -2.77 6.13
N LEU A 56 -9.91 -3.31 5.41
CA LEU A 56 -8.73 -3.92 6.04
C LEU A 56 -7.98 -2.92 6.92
N ALA A 57 -7.81 -1.68 6.45
CA ALA A 57 -7.12 -0.64 7.21
C ALA A 57 -7.87 -0.30 8.51
N SER A 58 -9.20 -0.16 8.45
CA SER A 58 -10.05 0.08 9.61
C SER A 58 -9.95 -1.06 10.63
N LYS A 59 -10.01 -2.32 10.18
CA LYS A 59 -9.84 -3.50 11.05
C LYS A 59 -8.45 -3.54 11.70
N ILE A 60 -7.39 -3.24 10.95
CA ILE A 60 -6.02 -3.14 11.48
C ILE A 60 -5.93 -2.06 12.58
N LEU A 61 -6.51 -0.89 12.34
CA LEU A 61 -6.52 0.22 13.30
C LEU A 61 -7.30 -0.15 14.57
N LEU A 62 -8.47 -0.76 14.42
CA LEU A 62 -9.30 -1.21 15.54
C LEU A 62 -8.55 -2.23 16.41
N LEU A 63 -7.97 -3.27 15.81
CA LEU A 63 -7.18 -4.28 16.52
C LEU A 63 -5.95 -3.68 17.23
N PHE A 64 -5.32 -2.67 16.63
CA PHE A 64 -4.19 -1.98 17.24
C PHE A 64 -4.61 -1.10 18.43
N ASN A 65 -5.77 -0.46 18.33
CA ASN A 65 -6.34 0.36 19.40
C ASN A 65 -6.81 -0.51 20.58
N GLU A 66 -7.38 -1.69 20.32
CA GLU A 66 -7.71 -2.67 21.36
C GLU A 66 -6.47 -3.10 22.15
N ARG A 67 -5.38 -3.45 21.45
CA ARG A 67 -4.10 -3.80 22.06
C ARG A 67 -2.94 -3.32 21.20
N LYS A 68 -2.21 -2.33 21.71
CA LYS A 68 -1.00 -1.77 21.08
C LYS A 68 0.10 -2.83 20.95
N LYS A 69 0.12 -3.53 19.82
CA LYS A 69 1.05 -4.63 19.51
C LYS A 69 1.51 -4.53 18.05
N GLY A 70 2.57 -5.26 17.72
CA GLY A 70 3.13 -5.28 16.36
C GLY A 70 2.31 -6.09 15.35
N TYR A 71 2.71 -5.99 14.08
CA TYR A 71 1.99 -6.57 12.95
C TYR A 71 1.78 -8.09 13.03
N ARG A 72 2.66 -8.85 13.70
CA ARG A 72 2.49 -10.30 13.89
C ARG A 72 1.23 -10.62 14.71
N TYR A 73 1.03 -9.88 15.80
CA TYR A 73 -0.17 -10.00 16.63
C TYR A 73 -1.43 -9.58 15.86
N ILE A 74 -1.36 -8.46 15.14
CA ILE A 74 -2.48 -7.97 14.32
C ILE A 74 -2.84 -8.98 13.22
N THR A 75 -1.85 -9.57 12.55
CA THR A 75 -2.09 -10.59 11.50
C THR A 75 -2.81 -11.81 12.08
N PHE A 76 -2.40 -12.26 13.28
CA PHE A 76 -3.07 -13.36 13.97
C PHE A 76 -4.51 -13.01 14.35
N GLN A 77 -4.76 -11.81 14.89
CA GLN A 77 -6.12 -11.38 15.24
C GLN A 77 -7.01 -11.17 14.02
N LEU A 78 -6.47 -10.69 12.91
CA LEU A 78 -7.21 -10.58 11.63
C LEU A 78 -7.73 -11.93 11.17
N LYS A 79 -6.90 -12.99 11.26
CA LYS A 79 -7.31 -14.35 10.96
C LYS A 79 -8.36 -14.86 11.95
N ARG A 80 -8.14 -14.63 13.25
CA ARG A 80 -9.00 -15.17 14.32
C ARG A 80 -10.38 -14.51 14.40
N LYS A 81 -10.47 -13.20 14.21
CA LYS A 81 -11.73 -12.44 14.40
C LYS A 81 -12.51 -12.20 13.11
N TYR A 82 -11.82 -12.11 11.98
CA TYR A 82 -12.43 -11.70 10.71
C TYR A 82 -12.22 -12.72 9.60
N GLU A 83 -11.54 -13.83 9.87
CA GLU A 83 -11.18 -14.86 8.87
C GLU A 83 -10.33 -14.31 7.71
N ILE A 84 -9.72 -13.14 7.90
CA ILE A 84 -8.93 -12.47 6.89
C ILE A 84 -7.50 -12.99 6.94
N THR A 85 -7.12 -13.77 5.92
CA THR A 85 -5.74 -14.23 5.74
C THR A 85 -4.99 -13.32 4.76
N ARG A 86 -4.02 -12.57 5.27
CA ARG A 86 -3.13 -11.71 4.47
C ARG A 86 -1.68 -11.96 4.83
N ASN A 87 -0.79 -11.75 3.86
CA ASN A 87 0.65 -11.82 4.11
C ASN A 87 1.00 -10.84 5.25
N PRO A 88 1.76 -11.27 6.28
CA PRO A 88 2.18 -10.38 7.37
C PRO A 88 2.88 -9.10 6.90
N LYS A 89 3.61 -9.14 5.77
CA LYS A 89 4.24 -7.96 5.15
C LYS A 89 3.22 -6.95 4.62
N THR A 90 2.05 -7.42 4.19
CA THR A 90 0.92 -6.55 3.83
C THR A 90 0.41 -5.83 5.07
N VAL A 91 0.16 -6.53 6.17
CA VAL A 91 -0.28 -5.90 7.44
C VAL A 91 0.75 -4.87 7.92
N LEU A 92 2.05 -5.20 7.87
CA LEU A 92 3.11 -4.24 8.18
C LEU A 92 3.08 -3.00 7.27
N ARG A 93 2.83 -3.17 5.97
CA ARG A 93 2.66 -2.05 5.03
C ARG A 93 1.49 -1.16 5.44
N TYR A 94 0.34 -1.74 5.76
CA TYR A 94 -0.84 -0.97 6.22
C TYR A 94 -0.56 -0.23 7.52
N MET A 95 0.09 -0.86 8.50
CA MET A 95 0.50 -0.18 9.73
C MET A 95 1.40 1.03 9.46
N ARG A 96 2.33 0.93 8.51
CA ARG A 96 3.18 2.06 8.09
C ARG A 96 2.38 3.18 7.41
N ILE A 97 1.42 2.83 6.55
CA ILE A 97 0.53 3.81 5.89
C ILE A 97 -0.32 4.56 6.94
N LEU A 98 -0.85 3.82 7.93
CA LEU A 98 -1.61 4.37 9.06
C LEU A 98 -0.74 5.05 10.13
N ASN A 99 0.57 5.11 9.92
CA ASN A 99 1.56 5.67 10.85
C ASN A 99 1.52 5.08 12.27
N ILE A 100 1.09 3.82 12.42
CA ILE A 100 1.05 3.10 13.70
C ILE A 100 2.25 2.15 13.83
N LYS A 101 2.85 2.11 15.01
CA LYS A 101 4.06 1.31 15.30
C LYS A 101 3.87 0.50 16.57
N SER A 102 4.52 -0.66 16.65
CA SER A 102 4.56 -1.43 17.88
C SER A 102 5.17 -0.57 19.01
N PRO A 103 4.61 -0.59 20.22
CA PRO A 103 5.24 0.09 21.35
C PRO A 103 6.63 -0.52 21.61
N ILE A 104 7.60 0.35 21.88
CA ILE A 104 8.95 -0.06 22.27
C ILE A 104 8.88 -0.62 23.69
N ARG A 105 9.43 -1.82 23.92
CA ARG A 105 9.49 -2.43 25.24
C ARG A 105 10.46 -1.62 26.10
N LYS A 106 9.96 -0.97 27.15
CA LYS A 106 10.82 -0.36 28.19
C LYS A 106 11.45 -1.47 29.02
N LYS A 107 12.75 -1.39 29.29
CA LYS A 107 13.45 -2.27 30.23
C LYS A 107 12.93 -1.95 31.64
N LYS A 108 12.43 -2.96 32.34
CA LYS A 108 12.11 -2.84 33.76
C LYS A 108 13.38 -3.20 34.54
N PHE A 109 13.84 -2.27 35.37
CA PHE A 109 14.85 -2.57 36.38
C PHE A 109 14.10 -3.11 37.60
N PHE A 110 14.47 -4.30 38.05
CA PHE A 110 14.03 -4.82 39.33
C PHE A 110 15.06 -4.29 40.35
N HIS A 111 14.58 -3.51 41.32
CA HIS A 111 15.37 -3.09 42.48
C HIS A 111 15.24 -4.15 43.56
#